data_AF-A0A354MW24-F1
#
_entry.id   AF-A0A354MW24-F1
#
_cell.length_a   1.000
_cell.length_b   1.000
_cell.length_c   1.000
_cell.angle_alpha   90.00
_cell.angle_beta   90.00
_cell.angle_gamma   90.00
#
_symmetry.space_group_name_H-M   'P 1'
#
loop_
_entity.id
_entity.type
_entity.pdbx_description
1 polymer ?
#
loop_
_entity_poly.entity_id
_entity_poly.type
_entity_poly.pdbx_seq_one_letter_code
_entity_poly.pdbx_strand_id
1 'polypeptide(L)'
;IPWNGPIGGVFMGLVDGKPVVNPTAEQRKVSTLELTVAATEKKVVMIEAGAKEVSDEDMYNAIMIAHDEIKKLVKFIDGIVAEVGKPKFSYPSGELDHDMFDEIFAYCEAAVMEALDTDDKNVRDAKMQPIMDDIVAKFEEKYPDIKVVLPELIYKIQKKIVRRWLLNDKKRVDGRKMDEIRPLAAEVALLPRTHGSGLFTRGQTQVLTIATLGPLSDSQMLEGLDDETSKRYKHHYNMPGYSTGEAKSLRSPGRREIGHGALAERSLVPVLPSVEEFPYAMRLVSEVVSSNGSTSQASVCGSTLALMDAGVPIKAPVAGISCGLITAEEGSWDTMIDIQGVEDFYGDMDFKVAGTHKGITSIQMDLKIDGLTPEIIKNALETTHKGRDEIIDKILLAAIPAPRADVSEYAPKMITMHINPEKIREVIGSGGKVIQKIVADTGAKIDINDDGSVFIAAVDRASADRAKEIIDAIVFEPVVGETYEGTVTRIIPIGAFVEYAPGKEGMVHISKLQKVRTEKVEDAVQIGDRVRVKFLGTDEKGRQNLSMKDAD
;
A
#
# COMPACT_ATOMS: atom_id res chain seq x y z
N ILE A 1 27.33 -10.10 27.23
CA ILE A 1 25.95 -9.58 27.38
C ILE A 1 25.04 -10.75 27.73
N PRO A 2 24.17 -10.64 28.74
CA PRO A 2 23.16 -11.65 29.05
C PRO A 2 22.08 -11.64 27.97
N TRP A 3 22.29 -12.45 26.93
CA TRP A 3 21.42 -12.54 25.76
C TRP A 3 21.19 -14.01 25.39
N ASN A 4 19.93 -14.39 25.12
CA ASN A 4 19.49 -15.77 24.86
C ASN A 4 19.52 -16.14 23.36
N GLY A 5 20.47 -15.59 22.61
CA GLY A 5 20.72 -16.00 21.23
C GLY A 5 21.58 -17.27 21.11
N PRO A 6 22.12 -17.57 19.92
CA PRO A 6 22.09 -16.73 18.72
C PRO A 6 20.75 -16.80 17.96
N ILE A 7 20.56 -15.84 17.05
CA ILE A 7 19.45 -15.81 16.09
C ILE A 7 20.08 -15.75 14.71
N GLY A 8 19.53 -16.52 13.77
CA GLY A 8 19.84 -16.40 12.34
C GLY A 8 18.66 -15.80 11.58
N GLY A 9 18.94 -15.20 10.43
CA GLY A 9 17.93 -14.63 9.54
C GLY A 9 18.14 -15.09 8.11
N VAL A 10 17.05 -15.38 7.41
CA VAL A 10 17.05 -15.80 6.00
C VAL A 10 15.97 -15.03 5.25
N PHE A 11 16.29 -14.66 4.01
CA PHE A 11 15.31 -14.17 3.03
C PHE A 11 14.84 -15.33 2.16
N MET A 12 13.54 -15.42 1.92
CA MET A 12 12.92 -16.41 1.05
C MET A 12 12.20 -15.71 -0.09
N GLY A 13 12.34 -16.27 -1.28
CA GLY A 13 11.54 -15.95 -2.45
C GLY A 13 10.75 -17.16 -2.96
N LEU A 14 9.82 -16.90 -3.87
CA LEU A 14 9.06 -17.93 -4.58
C LEU A 14 9.15 -17.65 -6.08
N VAL A 15 10.02 -18.37 -6.77
CA VAL A 15 10.33 -18.22 -8.19
C VAL A 15 9.79 -19.43 -8.94
N ASP A 16 8.94 -19.22 -9.94
CA ASP A 16 8.23 -20.29 -10.66
C ASP A 16 7.52 -21.29 -9.72
N GLY A 17 6.94 -20.77 -8.64
CA GLY A 17 6.26 -21.57 -7.61
C GLY A 17 7.20 -22.37 -6.71
N LYS A 18 8.52 -22.15 -6.75
CA LYS A 18 9.50 -22.88 -5.95
C LYS A 18 10.18 -21.97 -4.92
N PRO A 19 10.31 -22.42 -3.66
CA PRO A 19 10.98 -21.63 -2.63
C PRO A 19 12.48 -21.51 -2.92
N VAL A 20 13.01 -20.30 -2.82
CA VAL A 20 14.42 -19.97 -3.04
C VAL A 20 14.97 -19.27 -1.79
N VAL A 21 16.03 -19.82 -1.22
CA VAL A 21 16.75 -19.26 -0.08
C VAL A 21 17.71 -18.16 -0.55
N ASN A 22 17.66 -17.01 0.11
CA ASN A 22 18.44 -15.80 -0.17
C ASN A 22 18.48 -15.45 -1.67
N PRO A 23 17.32 -15.16 -2.29
CA PRO A 23 17.21 -14.94 -3.73
C PRO A 23 18.11 -13.79 -4.20
N THR A 24 18.73 -13.96 -5.37
CA THR A 24 19.54 -12.93 -6.04
C THR A 24 18.67 -11.76 -6.51
N ALA A 25 19.29 -10.65 -6.95
CA ALA A 25 18.56 -9.49 -7.48
C ALA A 25 17.64 -9.89 -8.66
N GLU A 26 18.12 -10.70 -9.60
CA GLU A 26 17.31 -11.17 -10.74
C GLU A 26 16.15 -12.08 -10.30
N GLN A 27 16.38 -12.96 -9.32
CA GLN A 27 15.32 -13.81 -8.76
C GLN A 27 14.25 -12.99 -8.03
N ARG A 28 14.64 -11.93 -7.32
CA ARG A 28 13.68 -11.04 -6.62
C ARG A 28 12.73 -10.34 -7.59
N LYS A 29 13.21 -9.93 -8.77
CA LYS A 29 12.36 -9.27 -9.80
C LYS A 29 11.18 -10.14 -10.23
N VAL A 30 11.40 -11.45 -10.36
CA VAL A 30 10.37 -12.42 -10.79
C VAL A 30 9.69 -13.15 -9.62
N SER A 31 10.14 -12.92 -8.39
CA SER A 31 9.58 -13.55 -7.21
C SER A 31 8.13 -13.12 -6.96
N THR A 32 7.35 -14.05 -6.44
CA THR A 32 5.98 -13.81 -5.94
C THR A 32 5.92 -13.70 -4.42
N LEU A 33 7.04 -13.96 -3.74
CA LEU A 33 7.19 -13.87 -2.30
C LEU A 33 8.46 -13.08 -1.94
N GLU A 34 8.36 -12.23 -0.95
CA GLU A 34 9.48 -11.62 -0.25
C GLU A 34 9.24 -11.86 1.24
N LEU A 35 9.90 -12.87 1.80
CA LEU A 35 9.71 -13.31 3.17
C LEU A 35 11.04 -13.22 3.93
N THR A 36 11.07 -12.49 5.03
CA THR A 36 12.16 -12.50 5.99
C THR A 36 11.74 -13.31 7.21
N VAL A 37 12.55 -14.30 7.57
CA VAL A 37 12.37 -15.09 8.80
C VAL A 37 13.60 -14.92 9.66
N ALA A 38 13.40 -14.64 10.94
CA ALA A 38 14.44 -14.74 11.95
C ALA A 38 14.04 -15.78 13.00
N ALA A 39 14.97 -16.65 13.37
CA ALA A 39 14.70 -17.78 14.26
C ALA A 39 15.92 -18.16 15.11
N THR A 40 15.63 -18.82 16.24
CA THR A 40 16.61 -19.62 16.98
C THR A 40 16.68 -21.03 16.37
N GLU A 41 17.52 -21.91 16.92
CA GLU A 41 17.54 -23.32 16.51
C GLU A 41 16.16 -23.99 16.69
N LYS A 42 15.37 -23.55 17.67
CA LYS A 42 14.14 -24.25 18.09
C LYS A 42 12.85 -23.58 17.63
N LYS A 43 12.82 -22.24 17.59
CA LYS A 43 11.57 -21.48 17.42
C LYS A 43 11.75 -20.31 16.46
N VAL A 44 10.70 -19.99 15.73
CA VAL A 44 10.64 -18.82 14.84
C VAL A 44 10.32 -17.57 15.66
N VAL A 45 11.14 -16.53 15.53
CA VAL A 45 11.09 -15.33 16.41
C VAL A 45 10.45 -14.14 15.70
N MET A 46 10.67 -13.98 14.40
CA MET A 46 10.11 -12.88 13.62
C MET A 46 9.81 -13.36 12.19
N ILE A 47 8.68 -12.88 11.66
CA ILE A 47 8.25 -13.07 10.28
C ILE A 47 7.81 -11.70 9.76
N GLU A 48 8.36 -11.30 8.62
CA GLU A 48 7.93 -10.13 7.86
C GLU A 48 7.83 -10.55 6.40
N ALA A 49 6.66 -10.39 5.77
CA ALA A 49 6.43 -10.86 4.40
C ALA A 49 5.64 -9.89 3.54
N GLY A 50 5.98 -9.87 2.25
CA GLY A 50 5.18 -9.34 1.14
C GLY A 50 4.99 -10.41 0.09
N ALA A 51 3.78 -10.52 -0.47
CA ALA A 51 3.42 -11.64 -1.31
C ALA A 51 2.43 -11.24 -2.41
N LYS A 52 2.53 -11.88 -3.58
CA LYS A 52 1.61 -11.72 -4.71
C LYS A 52 0.47 -12.74 -4.63
N GLU A 53 -0.37 -12.62 -3.59
CA GLU A 53 -1.47 -13.55 -3.30
C GLU A 53 -0.98 -15.01 -3.16
N VAL A 54 0.05 -15.22 -2.33
CA VAL A 54 0.64 -16.55 -2.09
C VAL A 54 -0.28 -17.37 -1.18
N SER A 55 -0.42 -18.67 -1.44
CA SER A 55 -1.28 -19.55 -0.63
C SER A 55 -0.76 -19.70 0.80
N ASP A 56 -1.65 -20.01 1.75
CA ASP A 56 -1.25 -20.28 3.14
C ASP A 56 -0.24 -21.44 3.22
N GLU A 57 -0.41 -22.46 2.36
CA GLU A 57 0.46 -23.63 2.30
C GLU A 57 1.87 -23.27 1.81
N ASP A 58 1.98 -22.53 0.71
CA ASP A 58 3.28 -22.10 0.17
C ASP A 58 4.01 -21.16 1.15
N MET A 59 3.27 -20.26 1.80
CA MET A 59 3.80 -19.38 2.84
C MET A 59 4.34 -20.20 4.02
N TYR A 60 3.54 -21.14 4.54
CA TYR A 60 3.96 -22.02 5.63
C TYR A 60 5.20 -22.82 5.26
N ASN A 61 5.21 -23.45 4.08
CA ASN A 61 6.33 -24.24 3.57
C ASN A 61 7.60 -23.38 3.44
N ALA A 62 7.49 -22.14 2.95
CA ALA A 62 8.61 -21.21 2.86
C ALA A 62 9.18 -20.85 4.25
N ILE A 63 8.32 -20.63 5.26
CA ILE A 63 8.75 -20.36 6.65
C ILE A 63 9.49 -21.57 7.22
N MET A 64 9.00 -22.79 6.98
CA MET A 64 9.64 -24.01 7.50
C MET A 64 11.01 -24.25 6.86
N ILE A 65 11.12 -24.07 5.54
CA ILE A 65 12.41 -24.16 4.83
C ILE A 65 13.39 -23.11 5.37
N ALA A 66 12.93 -21.87 5.59
CA ALA A 66 13.75 -20.83 6.17
C ALA A 66 14.26 -21.22 7.57
N HIS A 67 13.39 -21.79 8.42
CA HIS A 67 13.78 -22.21 9.76
C HIS A 67 14.85 -23.31 9.72
N ASP A 68 14.74 -24.27 8.81
CA ASP A 68 15.74 -25.33 8.64
C ASP A 68 17.10 -24.80 8.16
N GLU A 69 17.12 -23.80 7.29
CA GLU A 69 18.36 -23.12 6.91
C GLU A 69 18.95 -22.28 8.06
N ILE A 70 18.10 -21.58 8.81
CA ILE A 70 18.51 -20.79 9.98
C ILE A 70 19.16 -21.68 11.04
N LYS A 71 18.68 -22.91 11.25
CA LYS A 71 19.33 -23.87 12.18
C LYS A 71 20.80 -24.10 11.83
N LYS A 72 21.17 -24.11 10.54
CA LYS A 72 22.56 -24.24 10.10
C LYS A 72 23.37 -22.98 10.43
N LEU A 73 22.79 -21.80 10.22
CA LEU A 73 23.42 -20.50 10.56
C LEU A 73 23.65 -20.37 12.07
N VAL A 74 22.66 -20.74 12.89
CA VAL A 74 22.76 -20.75 14.35
C VAL A 74 23.91 -21.64 14.81
N LYS A 75 24.00 -22.87 14.29
CA LYS A 75 25.11 -23.79 14.61
C LYS A 75 26.48 -23.23 14.22
N PHE A 76 26.56 -22.52 13.10
CA PHE A 76 27.79 -21.84 12.69
C PHE A 76 28.18 -20.71 13.66
N ILE A 77 27.21 -19.88 14.08
CA ILE A 77 27.43 -18.83 15.08
C ILE A 77 27.86 -19.42 16.42
N ASP A 78 27.22 -20.51 16.86
CA ASP A 78 27.60 -21.22 18.09
C ASP A 78 29.04 -21.73 18.02
N GLY A 79 29.50 -22.20 16.86
CA GLY A 79 30.91 -22.54 16.63
C GLY A 79 31.86 -21.37 16.85
N ILE A 80 31.52 -20.18 16.33
CA ILE A 80 32.30 -18.96 16.55
C ILE A 80 32.30 -18.56 18.02
N VAL A 81 31.15 -18.65 18.70
CA VAL A 81 31.05 -18.36 20.14
C VAL A 81 31.90 -19.34 20.95
N ALA A 82 31.95 -20.61 20.57
CA ALA A 82 32.80 -21.60 21.22
C ALA A 82 34.31 -21.31 21.03
N GLU A 83 34.71 -20.77 19.88
CA GLU A 83 36.11 -20.48 19.56
C GLU A 83 36.59 -19.17 20.19
N VAL A 84 35.80 -18.09 20.08
CA VAL A 84 36.23 -16.72 20.41
C VAL A 84 35.24 -15.93 21.26
N GLY A 85 34.21 -16.59 21.80
CA GLY A 85 33.19 -15.95 22.63
C GLY A 85 33.76 -15.39 23.93
N LYS A 86 33.23 -14.23 24.37
CA LYS A 86 33.57 -13.62 25.65
C LYS A 86 32.60 -14.08 26.75
N PRO A 87 33.04 -14.15 28.02
CA PRO A 87 32.14 -14.41 29.14
C PRO A 87 30.97 -13.42 29.17
N LYS A 88 29.76 -13.92 29.44
CA LYS A 88 28.60 -13.06 29.67
C LYS A 88 28.78 -12.37 31.04
N PHE A 89 28.50 -11.06 31.11
CA PHE A 89 28.42 -10.35 32.40
C PHE A 89 27.04 -10.56 33.02
N SER A 90 26.97 -10.49 34.35
CA SER A 90 25.72 -10.47 35.12
C SER A 90 25.34 -9.04 35.52
N TYR A 91 24.06 -8.84 35.82
CA TYR A 91 23.53 -7.60 36.36
C TYR A 91 22.46 -7.96 37.40
N PRO A 92 22.24 -7.13 38.43
CA PRO A 92 21.14 -7.33 39.36
C PRO A 92 19.80 -7.22 38.63
N SER A 93 18.88 -8.16 38.89
CA SER A 93 17.51 -8.11 38.36
C SER A 93 16.82 -6.86 38.90
N GLY A 94 16.10 -6.15 38.03
CA GLY A 94 15.20 -5.06 38.42
C GLY A 94 13.79 -5.54 38.74
N GLU A 95 13.60 -6.84 38.97
CA GLU A 95 12.27 -7.39 39.29
C GLU A 95 11.71 -6.87 40.61
N LEU A 96 10.40 -6.70 40.63
CA LEU A 96 9.64 -6.40 41.84
C LEU A 96 9.89 -7.45 42.94
N ASP A 97 9.92 -6.95 44.18
CA ASP A 97 9.87 -7.79 45.37
C ASP A 97 8.62 -8.68 45.35
N HIS A 98 8.82 -10.00 45.46
CA HIS A 98 7.76 -10.98 45.32
C HIS A 98 6.77 -10.95 46.49
N ASP A 99 7.27 -10.72 47.72
CA ASP A 99 6.42 -10.66 48.91
C ASP A 99 5.50 -9.43 48.85
N MET A 100 6.04 -8.27 48.46
CA MET A 100 5.27 -7.06 48.17
C MET A 100 4.22 -7.30 47.07
N PHE A 101 4.61 -7.96 45.97
CA PHE A 101 3.70 -8.25 44.87
C PHE A 101 2.52 -9.12 45.34
N ASP A 102 2.79 -10.22 46.04
CA ASP A 102 1.77 -11.16 46.46
C ASP A 102 0.81 -10.56 47.50
N GLU A 103 1.32 -9.75 48.44
CA GLU A 103 0.49 -9.05 49.41
C GLU A 103 -0.45 -8.02 48.76
N ILE A 104 0.08 -7.18 47.86
CA ILE A 104 -0.73 -6.17 47.17
C ILE A 104 -1.70 -6.83 46.19
N PHE A 105 -1.29 -7.90 45.50
CA PHE A 105 -2.17 -8.68 44.63
C PHE A 105 -3.35 -9.23 45.41
N ALA A 106 -3.11 -9.89 46.55
CA ALA A 106 -4.18 -10.43 47.40
C ALA A 106 -5.14 -9.34 47.91
N TYR A 107 -4.65 -8.11 48.12
CA TYR A 107 -5.48 -6.98 48.54
C TYR A 107 -6.40 -6.44 47.43
N CYS A 108 -5.89 -6.27 46.21
CA CYS A 108 -6.60 -5.57 45.14
C CYS A 108 -7.19 -6.45 44.03
N GLU A 109 -6.92 -7.76 44.03
CA GLU A 109 -7.29 -8.69 42.95
C GLU A 109 -8.75 -8.54 42.52
N ALA A 110 -9.70 -8.61 43.45
CA ALA A 110 -11.12 -8.55 43.14
C ALA A 110 -11.54 -7.20 42.52
N ALA A 111 -11.00 -6.09 43.05
CA ALA A 111 -11.27 -4.76 42.52
C ALA A 111 -10.69 -4.58 41.10
N VAL A 112 -9.47 -5.08 40.87
CA VAL A 112 -8.84 -5.04 39.53
C VAL A 112 -9.61 -5.92 38.55
N MET A 113 -10.05 -7.10 38.95
CA MET A 113 -10.91 -7.95 38.12
C MET A 113 -12.19 -7.22 37.70
N GLU A 114 -12.89 -6.57 38.63
CA GLU A 114 -14.10 -5.79 38.31
C GLU A 114 -13.82 -4.58 37.41
N ALA A 115 -12.65 -3.94 37.57
CA ALA A 115 -12.24 -2.84 36.72
C ALA A 115 -11.92 -3.28 35.28
N LEU A 116 -11.31 -4.46 35.11
CA LEU A 116 -10.93 -5.02 33.82
C LEU A 116 -12.11 -5.62 33.04
N ASP A 117 -13.20 -6.02 33.71
CA ASP A 117 -14.37 -6.67 33.10
C ASP A 117 -15.29 -5.65 32.42
N THR A 118 -14.84 -5.13 31.28
CA THR A 118 -15.54 -4.14 30.45
C THR A 118 -14.98 -4.12 29.04
N ASP A 119 -15.83 -3.87 28.06
CA ASP A 119 -15.46 -3.73 26.65
C ASP A 119 -14.94 -2.33 26.29
N ASP A 120 -15.30 -1.31 27.08
CA ASP A 120 -14.82 0.07 26.90
C ASP A 120 -13.49 0.35 27.64
N LYS A 121 -12.45 0.68 26.86
CA LYS A 121 -11.15 1.11 27.37
C LYS A 121 -11.24 2.29 28.36
N ASN A 122 -12.04 3.31 28.07
CA ASN A 122 -12.09 4.52 28.90
C ASN A 122 -12.73 4.23 30.27
N VAL A 123 -13.74 3.35 30.30
CA VAL A 123 -14.36 2.88 31.54
C VAL A 123 -13.35 2.10 32.37
N ARG A 124 -12.58 1.20 31.74
CA ARG A 124 -11.51 0.46 32.39
C ARG A 124 -10.46 1.39 33.01
N ASP A 125 -9.93 2.32 32.23
CA ASP A 125 -8.88 3.24 32.67
C ASP A 125 -9.39 4.13 33.84
N ALA A 126 -10.64 4.60 33.77
CA ALA A 126 -11.27 5.36 34.85
C ALA A 126 -11.49 4.54 36.13
N LYS A 127 -11.85 3.24 36.02
CA LYS A 127 -12.00 2.34 37.17
C LYS A 127 -10.67 1.94 37.81
N MET A 128 -9.58 1.91 37.03
CA MET A 128 -8.25 1.56 37.53
C MET A 128 -7.62 2.66 38.39
N GLN A 129 -7.87 3.93 38.09
CA GLN A 129 -7.21 5.04 38.79
C GLN A 129 -7.48 5.07 40.31
N PRO A 130 -8.73 4.94 40.81
CA PRO A 130 -8.99 4.88 42.25
C PRO A 130 -8.31 3.70 42.95
N ILE A 131 -8.17 2.57 42.26
CA ILE A 131 -7.49 1.38 42.81
C ILE A 131 -5.99 1.66 43.00
N MET A 132 -5.38 2.34 42.02
CA MET A 132 -3.98 2.75 42.11
C MET A 132 -3.75 3.72 43.26
N ASP A 133 -4.65 4.69 43.44
CA ASP A 133 -4.56 5.67 44.54
C ASP A 133 -4.72 4.98 45.92
N ASP A 134 -5.63 4.00 46.04
CA ASP A 134 -5.85 3.23 47.27
C ASP A 134 -4.65 2.34 47.63
N ILE A 135 -4.03 1.68 46.63
CA ILE A 135 -2.80 0.90 46.82
C ILE A 135 -1.69 1.77 47.41
N VAL A 136 -1.48 2.95 46.84
CA VAL A 136 -0.45 3.88 47.35
C VAL A 136 -0.79 4.31 48.77
N ALA A 137 -2.01 4.76 49.04
CA ALA A 137 -2.43 5.21 50.36
C ALA A 137 -2.27 4.12 51.43
N LYS A 138 -2.52 2.85 51.07
CA LYS A 138 -2.45 1.72 52.00
C LYS A 138 -1.03 1.26 52.30
N PHE A 139 -0.15 1.29 51.31
CA PHE A 139 1.14 0.58 51.36
C PHE A 139 2.38 1.51 51.36
N GLU A 140 2.23 2.82 51.15
CA GLU A 140 3.37 3.76 51.12
C GLU A 140 4.19 3.78 52.42
N GLU A 141 3.57 3.59 53.60
CA GLU A 141 4.32 3.49 54.87
C GLU A 141 5.21 2.23 54.95
N LYS A 142 4.75 1.12 54.37
CA LYS A 142 5.45 -0.17 54.39
C LYS A 142 6.47 -0.27 53.25
N TYR A 143 6.13 0.27 52.09
CA TYR A 143 6.91 0.26 50.86
C TYR A 143 7.10 1.70 50.36
N PRO A 144 8.12 2.43 50.84
CA PRO A 144 8.32 3.84 50.50
C PRO A 144 8.47 4.12 49.00
N ASP A 145 9.02 3.16 48.25
CA ASP A 145 9.23 3.27 46.80
C ASP A 145 8.01 2.87 45.97
N ILE A 146 6.85 2.58 46.60
CA ILE A 146 5.67 2.07 45.90
C ILE A 146 5.26 2.95 44.72
N LYS A 147 5.33 4.28 44.86
CA LYS A 147 4.98 5.23 43.78
C LYS A 147 5.87 5.06 42.55
N VAL A 148 7.13 4.66 42.73
CA VAL A 148 8.09 4.44 41.65
C VAL A 148 7.79 3.12 40.93
N VAL A 149 7.46 2.07 41.68
CA VAL A 149 7.22 0.72 41.14
C VAL A 149 5.76 0.46 40.75
N LEU A 150 4.82 1.33 41.14
CA LEU A 150 3.38 1.17 40.91
C LEU A 150 3.03 0.85 39.45
N PRO A 151 3.61 1.52 38.43
CA PRO A 151 3.29 1.20 37.03
C PRO A 151 3.63 -0.26 36.66
N GLU A 152 4.79 -0.77 37.11
CA GLU A 152 5.19 -2.17 36.87
C GLU A 152 4.35 -3.14 37.70
N LEU A 153 4.03 -2.78 38.95
CA LEU A 153 3.18 -3.57 39.84
C LEU A 153 1.80 -3.78 39.22
N ILE A 154 1.12 -2.70 38.85
CA ILE A 154 -0.19 -2.74 38.20
C ILE A 154 -0.12 -3.51 36.88
N TYR A 155 0.95 -3.32 36.10
CA TYR A 155 1.18 -4.10 34.90
C TYR A 155 1.22 -5.62 35.17
N LYS A 156 1.99 -6.07 36.16
CA LYS A 156 2.10 -7.50 36.50
C LYS A 156 0.79 -8.05 37.09
N ILE A 157 0.06 -7.28 37.88
CA ILE A 157 -1.24 -7.66 38.43
C ILE A 157 -2.26 -7.88 37.29
N GLN A 158 -2.41 -6.89 36.40
CA GLN A 158 -3.30 -7.01 35.25
C GLN A 158 -2.89 -8.17 34.33
N LYS A 159 -1.59 -8.33 34.07
CA LYS A 159 -1.06 -9.46 33.29
C LYS A 159 -1.47 -10.80 33.91
N LYS A 160 -1.32 -10.96 35.23
CA LYS A 160 -1.68 -12.20 35.93
C LYS A 160 -3.17 -12.51 35.80
N ILE A 161 -4.03 -11.49 35.97
CA ILE A 161 -5.49 -11.64 35.86
C ILE A 161 -5.94 -11.96 34.44
N VAL A 162 -5.52 -11.17 33.45
CA VAL A 162 -5.92 -11.33 32.05
C VAL A 162 -5.46 -12.68 31.51
N ARG A 163 -4.23 -13.10 31.82
CA ARG A 163 -3.73 -14.42 31.40
C ARG A 163 -4.53 -15.56 32.02
N ARG A 164 -4.92 -15.45 33.30
CA ARG A 164 -5.79 -16.44 33.96
C ARG A 164 -7.13 -16.55 33.23
N TRP A 165 -7.76 -15.43 32.90
CA TRP A 165 -9.04 -15.43 32.18
C TRP A 165 -8.93 -16.09 30.81
N LEU A 166 -7.88 -15.77 30.05
CA LEU A 166 -7.67 -16.33 28.72
C LEU A 166 -7.35 -17.84 28.77
N LEU A 167 -6.46 -18.26 29.67
CA LEU A 167 -5.99 -19.65 29.75
C LEU A 167 -6.98 -20.57 30.44
N ASN A 168 -7.52 -20.18 31.59
CA ASN A 168 -8.30 -21.07 32.45
C ASN A 168 -9.80 -20.91 32.17
N ASP A 169 -10.28 -19.66 32.17
CA ASP A 169 -11.71 -19.38 32.10
C ASP A 169 -12.23 -19.30 30.65
N LYS A 170 -11.32 -19.33 29.67
CA LYS A 170 -11.57 -19.09 28.23
C LYS A 170 -12.42 -17.84 28.00
N LYS A 171 -12.20 -16.82 28.83
CA LYS A 171 -12.94 -15.56 28.85
C LYS A 171 -12.03 -14.43 28.37
N ARG A 172 -12.50 -13.67 27.38
CA ARG A 172 -11.87 -12.40 26.96
C ARG A 172 -12.40 -11.24 27.81
N VAL A 173 -11.61 -10.17 27.90
CA VAL A 173 -11.94 -8.98 28.71
C VAL A 173 -13.27 -8.31 28.32
N ASP A 174 -13.68 -8.46 27.07
CA ASP A 174 -14.90 -7.90 26.48
C ASP A 174 -16.01 -8.95 26.32
N GLY A 175 -15.82 -10.15 26.88
CA GLY A 175 -16.81 -11.23 26.86
C GLY A 175 -16.93 -12.00 25.54
N ARG A 176 -16.15 -11.65 24.50
CA ARG A 176 -16.14 -12.38 23.22
C ARG A 176 -15.60 -13.79 23.36
N LYS A 177 -15.96 -14.64 22.41
CA LYS A 177 -15.26 -15.91 22.18
C LYS A 177 -13.87 -15.68 21.57
N MET A 178 -13.02 -16.70 21.63
CA MET A 178 -11.66 -16.65 21.07
C MET A 178 -11.66 -16.46 19.54
N ASP A 179 -12.66 -16.99 18.85
CA ASP A 179 -12.83 -16.95 17.39
C ASP A 179 -13.80 -15.85 16.92
N GLU A 180 -14.17 -14.92 17.80
CA GLU A 180 -15.14 -13.86 17.50
C GLU A 180 -14.44 -12.51 17.22
N ILE A 181 -14.77 -11.91 16.08
CA ILE A 181 -14.31 -10.57 15.68
C ILE A 181 -15.21 -9.50 16.34
N ARG A 182 -14.64 -8.35 16.72
CA ARG A 182 -15.42 -7.20 17.24
C ARG A 182 -16.45 -6.72 16.21
N PRO A 183 -17.46 -5.94 16.62
CA PRO A 183 -18.38 -5.29 15.69
C PRO A 183 -17.63 -4.54 14.58
N LEU A 184 -18.01 -4.82 13.34
CA LEU A 184 -17.39 -4.27 12.13
C LEU A 184 -18.34 -3.29 11.45
N ALA A 185 -17.78 -2.20 10.90
CA ALA A 185 -18.49 -1.29 10.02
C ALA A 185 -17.53 -0.70 8.98
N ALA A 186 -18.06 -0.39 7.80
CA ALA A 186 -17.32 0.23 6.72
C ALA A 186 -18.19 1.28 6.03
N GLU A 187 -17.58 2.42 5.71
CA GLU A 187 -18.21 3.51 4.97
C GLU A 187 -17.24 4.03 3.90
N VAL A 188 -17.78 4.54 2.79
CA VAL A 188 -17.03 5.17 1.69
C VAL A 188 -17.60 6.55 1.38
N ALA A 189 -16.86 7.38 0.63
CA ALA A 189 -17.28 8.72 0.21
C ALA A 189 -17.68 9.66 1.37
N LEU A 190 -16.98 9.58 2.51
CA LEU A 190 -17.24 10.43 3.68
C LEU A 190 -16.86 11.89 3.46
N LEU A 191 -15.82 12.14 2.67
CA LEU A 191 -15.28 13.49 2.48
C LEU A 191 -15.69 14.03 1.09
N PRO A 192 -16.32 15.22 1.00
CA PRO A 192 -16.97 15.67 -0.24
C PRO A 192 -16.06 15.87 -1.47
N ARG A 193 -14.76 16.12 -1.27
CA ARG A 193 -13.84 16.52 -2.34
C ARG A 193 -12.62 15.63 -2.52
N THR A 194 -12.43 14.64 -1.64
CA THR A 194 -11.31 13.70 -1.80
C THR A 194 -11.56 12.81 -3.00
N HIS A 195 -10.50 12.29 -3.63
CA HIS A 195 -10.68 11.43 -4.80
C HIS A 195 -11.33 10.11 -4.41
N GLY A 196 -10.98 9.56 -3.24
CA GLY A 196 -11.74 8.53 -2.56
C GLY A 196 -11.48 8.56 -1.06
N SER A 197 -12.40 8.00 -0.29
CA SER A 197 -12.29 7.88 1.16
C SER A 197 -12.93 6.58 1.64
N GLY A 198 -12.35 6.00 2.70
CA GLY A 198 -12.84 4.78 3.33
C GLY A 198 -12.65 4.85 4.84
N LEU A 199 -13.74 4.75 5.60
CA LEU A 199 -13.71 4.61 7.05
C LEU A 199 -13.94 3.15 7.39
N PHE A 200 -12.98 2.53 8.06
CA PHE A 200 -13.12 1.18 8.59
C PHE A 200 -13.13 1.21 10.11
N THR A 201 -14.15 0.58 10.70
CA THR A 201 -14.34 0.50 12.15
C THR A 201 -14.39 -0.97 12.56
N ARG A 202 -13.64 -1.31 13.61
CA ARG A 202 -13.59 -2.62 14.24
C ARG A 202 -13.54 -2.44 15.77
N GLY A 203 -14.70 -2.55 16.40
CA GLY A 203 -14.89 -2.14 17.80
C GLY A 203 -14.46 -0.68 18.00
N GLN A 204 -13.59 -0.43 18.99
CA GLN A 204 -13.01 0.89 19.26
C GLN A 204 -11.78 1.22 18.39
N THR A 205 -11.43 0.40 17.39
CA THR A 205 -10.43 0.78 16.38
C THR A 205 -11.13 1.38 15.17
N GLN A 206 -10.77 2.60 14.81
CA GLN A 206 -11.33 3.30 13.66
C GLN A 206 -10.23 4.00 12.87
N VAL A 207 -10.19 3.75 11.56
CA VAL A 207 -9.21 4.34 10.65
C VAL A 207 -9.92 4.93 9.45
N LEU A 208 -9.69 6.22 9.21
CA LEU A 208 -10.12 6.91 8.01
C LEU A 208 -8.95 6.95 7.02
N THR A 209 -9.10 6.30 5.88
CA THR A 209 -8.13 6.40 4.79
C THR A 209 -8.65 7.33 3.69
N ILE A 210 -7.76 8.19 3.20
CA ILE A 210 -8.03 9.13 2.12
C ILE A 210 -7.11 8.76 0.95
N ALA A 211 -7.70 8.54 -0.22
CA ALA A 211 -6.98 8.30 -1.48
C ALA A 211 -6.90 9.60 -2.29
N THR A 212 -5.68 9.91 -2.76
CA THR A 212 -5.40 11.01 -3.68
C THR A 212 -4.68 10.44 -4.90
N LEU A 213 -5.16 10.84 -6.08
CA LEU A 213 -4.64 10.46 -7.39
C LEU A 213 -3.93 11.66 -8.02
N GLY A 214 -2.75 11.43 -8.59
CA GLY A 214 -1.97 12.44 -9.29
C GLY A 214 -1.33 11.90 -10.57
N PRO A 215 -0.75 12.77 -11.40
CA PRO A 215 0.07 12.34 -12.54
C PRO A 215 1.26 11.48 -12.07
N LEU A 216 1.84 10.69 -12.99
CA LEU A 216 2.97 9.81 -12.66
C LEU A 216 4.21 10.60 -12.18
N SER A 217 4.38 11.84 -12.64
CA SER A 217 5.39 12.77 -12.12
C SER A 217 5.28 13.09 -10.62
N ASP A 218 4.13 12.84 -9.98
CA ASP A 218 3.97 12.96 -8.53
C ASP A 218 4.42 11.68 -7.78
N SER A 219 4.97 10.68 -8.47
CA SER A 219 5.62 9.52 -7.84
C SER A 219 6.80 9.97 -6.97
N GLN A 220 7.02 9.30 -5.85
CA GLN A 220 8.14 9.64 -4.98
C GLN A 220 9.43 9.10 -5.57
N MET A 221 10.41 9.97 -5.79
CA MET A 221 11.78 9.56 -6.12
C MET A 221 12.45 9.00 -4.88
N LEU A 222 13.18 7.91 -5.05
CA LEU A 222 13.94 7.23 -4.01
C LEU A 222 15.43 7.32 -4.37
N GLU A 223 16.23 7.70 -3.37
CA GLU A 223 17.69 7.69 -3.45
C GLU A 223 18.21 6.75 -2.36
N GLY A 224 18.32 5.48 -2.74
CA GLY A 224 18.69 4.36 -1.87
C GLY A 224 19.96 3.66 -2.35
N LEU A 225 20.29 2.54 -1.69
CA LEU A 225 21.34 1.61 -2.13
C LEU A 225 20.81 0.52 -3.07
N ASP A 226 19.49 0.44 -3.23
CA ASP A 226 18.77 -0.53 -4.04
C ASP A 226 18.45 0.02 -5.44
N ASP A 227 17.90 -0.86 -6.29
CA ASP A 227 17.55 -0.54 -7.68
C ASP A 227 16.19 0.19 -7.79
N GLU A 228 15.44 0.34 -6.68
CA GLU A 228 14.15 1.01 -6.68
C GLU A 228 14.34 2.53 -6.65
N THR A 229 14.10 3.18 -7.78
CA THR A 229 14.35 4.62 -7.96
C THR A 229 13.10 5.47 -7.81
N SER A 230 11.92 4.86 -7.85
CA SER A 230 10.65 5.59 -7.73
C SER A 230 9.53 4.73 -7.18
N LYS A 231 8.55 5.41 -6.57
CA LYS A 231 7.41 4.79 -5.93
C LYS A 231 6.12 5.51 -6.30
N ARG A 232 5.30 4.85 -7.12
CA ARG A 232 4.00 5.40 -7.57
C ARG A 232 2.89 5.27 -6.53
N TYR A 233 2.95 4.26 -5.66
CA TYR A 233 1.97 4.04 -4.59
C TYR A 233 2.61 4.31 -3.23
N LYS A 234 2.09 5.30 -2.52
CA LYS A 234 2.63 5.79 -1.24
C LYS A 234 1.56 5.63 -0.18
N HIS A 235 1.87 4.92 0.90
CA HIS A 235 0.99 4.84 2.06
C HIS A 235 1.60 5.57 3.25
N HIS A 236 0.90 6.59 3.72
CA HIS A 236 1.24 7.30 4.96
C HIS A 236 0.25 6.89 6.03
N TYR A 237 0.78 6.58 7.20
CA TYR A 237 0.00 6.20 8.36
C TYR A 237 0.28 7.18 9.49
N ASN A 238 -0.78 7.72 10.09
CA ASN A 238 -0.71 8.71 11.16
C ASN A 238 -1.49 8.20 12.38
N MET A 239 -0.85 8.26 13.56
CA MET A 239 -1.48 7.87 14.83
C MET A 239 -1.41 9.03 15.84
N PRO A 240 -2.31 10.01 15.72
CA PRO A 240 -2.33 11.19 16.60
C PRO A 240 -2.65 10.81 18.05
N GLY A 241 -2.22 11.62 19.02
CA GLY A 241 -2.39 11.33 20.45
C GLY A 241 -3.84 11.11 20.87
N TYR A 242 -4.78 11.86 20.28
CA TYR A 242 -6.21 11.72 20.59
C TYR A 242 -6.74 10.32 20.27
N SER A 243 -6.12 9.58 19.35
CA SER A 243 -6.57 8.23 18.96
C SER A 243 -6.49 7.23 20.12
N THR A 244 -5.64 7.48 21.11
CA THR A 244 -5.55 6.67 22.35
C THR A 244 -6.08 7.40 23.58
N GLY A 245 -6.65 8.60 23.42
CA GLY A 245 -7.12 9.45 24.51
C GLY A 245 -6.00 10.28 25.19
N GLU A 246 -4.83 10.40 24.55
CA GLU A 246 -3.66 11.04 25.15
C GLU A 246 -3.36 12.42 24.53
N ALA A 247 -2.95 13.39 25.36
CA ALA A 247 -2.39 14.64 24.88
C ALA A 247 -0.92 14.46 24.49
N LYS A 248 -0.64 14.31 23.19
CA LYS A 248 0.73 14.23 22.64
C LYS A 248 1.01 15.41 21.71
N SER A 249 2.24 15.92 21.73
CA SER A 249 2.68 16.92 20.75
C SER A 249 2.66 16.33 19.34
N LEU A 250 2.12 17.07 18.38
CA LEU A 250 2.24 16.73 16.96
C LEU A 250 3.71 16.88 16.54
N ARG A 251 4.33 15.78 16.14
CA ARG A 251 5.72 15.71 15.67
C ARG A 251 5.76 14.94 14.35
N SER A 252 6.93 14.92 13.71
CA SER A 252 7.19 14.03 12.58
C SER A 252 6.91 12.56 12.95
N PRO A 253 6.46 11.74 11.98
CA PRO A 253 6.08 10.36 12.24
C PRO A 253 7.23 9.54 12.83
N GLY A 254 6.93 8.74 13.84
CA GLY A 254 7.87 7.83 14.49
C GLY A 254 8.08 6.53 13.70
N ARG A 255 9.05 5.71 14.15
CA ARG A 255 9.36 4.42 13.51
C ARG A 255 8.15 3.48 13.41
N ARG A 256 7.27 3.47 14.42
CA ARG A 256 6.07 2.63 14.42
C ARG A 256 5.06 3.06 13.36
N GLU A 257 4.86 4.36 13.19
CA GLU A 257 3.96 4.89 12.17
C GLU A 257 4.47 4.58 10.76
N ILE A 258 5.79 4.76 10.54
CA ILE A 258 6.43 4.36 9.29
C ILE A 258 6.32 2.85 9.04
N GLY A 259 6.56 2.02 10.06
CA GLY A 259 6.45 0.56 9.95
C GLY A 259 5.03 0.08 9.65
N HIS A 260 4.02 0.65 10.31
CA HIS A 260 2.61 0.35 10.05
C HIS A 260 2.17 0.81 8.64
N GLY A 261 2.63 2.00 8.21
CA GLY A 261 2.40 2.48 6.84
C GLY A 261 3.02 1.55 5.80
N ALA A 262 4.28 1.16 6.00
CA ALA A 262 4.97 0.22 5.12
C ALA A 262 4.28 -1.16 5.07
N LEU A 263 3.78 -1.68 6.20
CA LEU A 263 3.02 -2.93 6.23
C LEU A 263 1.71 -2.82 5.44
N ALA A 264 0.94 -1.75 5.68
CA ALA A 264 -0.30 -1.52 4.94
C ALA A 264 -0.03 -1.36 3.44
N GLU A 265 1.06 -0.68 3.10
CA GLU A 265 1.48 -0.50 1.72
C GLU A 265 1.81 -1.83 1.04
N ARG A 266 2.67 -2.62 1.67
CA ARG A 266 3.08 -3.96 1.19
C ARG A 266 1.88 -4.88 0.99
N SER A 267 0.84 -4.71 1.79
CA SER A 267 -0.41 -5.49 1.69
C SER A 267 -1.22 -5.17 0.43
N LEU A 268 -1.08 -3.96 -0.12
CA LEU A 268 -1.95 -3.44 -1.20
C LEU A 268 -1.26 -3.38 -2.55
N VAL A 269 0.06 -3.15 -2.58
CA VAL A 269 0.86 -3.15 -3.83
C VAL A 269 0.57 -4.36 -4.73
N PRO A 270 0.42 -5.61 -4.21
CA PRO A 270 0.16 -6.78 -5.06
C PRO A 270 -1.13 -6.72 -5.89
N VAL A 271 -2.16 -6.03 -5.39
CA VAL A 271 -3.47 -5.95 -6.03
C VAL A 271 -3.66 -4.69 -6.87
N LEU A 272 -2.67 -3.79 -6.91
CA LEU A 272 -2.75 -2.59 -7.73
C LEU A 272 -2.76 -2.94 -9.24
N PRO A 273 -3.51 -2.19 -10.06
CA PRO A 273 -3.47 -2.30 -11.52
C PRO A 273 -2.10 -1.90 -12.06
N SER A 274 -1.77 -2.26 -13.30
CA SER A 274 -0.49 -1.87 -13.92
C SER A 274 -0.43 -0.36 -14.20
N VAL A 275 0.71 0.16 -14.67
CA VAL A 275 0.81 1.59 -15.06
C VAL A 275 0.02 1.85 -16.33
N GLU A 276 0.00 0.87 -17.23
CA GLU A 276 -0.71 0.92 -18.51
C GLU A 276 -2.23 0.93 -18.30
N GLU A 277 -2.72 0.16 -17.33
CA GLU A 277 -4.14 0.09 -16.98
C GLU A 277 -4.60 1.33 -16.19
N PHE A 278 -3.78 1.81 -15.25
CA PHE A 278 -4.13 2.93 -14.39
C PHE A 278 -2.91 3.84 -14.14
N PRO A 279 -2.67 4.83 -15.03
CA PRO A 279 -1.44 5.62 -15.05
C PRO A 279 -1.46 6.75 -14.02
N TYR A 280 -1.70 6.42 -12.75
CA TYR A 280 -1.76 7.39 -11.67
C TYR A 280 -0.69 7.12 -10.62
N ALA A 281 -0.09 8.19 -10.11
CA ALA A 281 0.50 8.16 -8.78
C ALA A 281 -0.63 8.15 -7.75
N MET A 282 -0.50 7.31 -6.73
CA MET A 282 -1.49 7.09 -5.69
C MET A 282 -0.87 7.41 -4.34
N ARG A 283 -1.50 8.32 -3.60
CA ARG A 283 -1.14 8.61 -2.20
C ARG A 283 -2.32 8.28 -1.32
N LEU A 284 -2.10 7.39 -0.36
CA LEU A 284 -3.05 7.09 0.69
C LEU A 284 -2.55 7.63 2.01
N VAL A 285 -3.46 8.21 2.78
CA VAL A 285 -3.20 8.65 4.14
C VAL A 285 -4.22 8.00 5.05
N SER A 286 -3.78 7.10 5.92
CA SER A 286 -4.60 6.49 6.96
C SER A 286 -4.44 7.28 8.26
N GLU A 287 -5.51 7.97 8.65
CA GLU A 287 -5.64 8.68 9.92
C GLU A 287 -6.33 7.76 10.93
N VAL A 288 -5.60 7.37 11.98
CA VAL A 288 -6.21 6.60 13.08
C VAL A 288 -7.06 7.54 13.92
N VAL A 289 -8.38 7.38 13.83
CA VAL A 289 -9.35 8.19 14.58
C VAL A 289 -9.48 7.66 16.02
N SER A 290 -9.46 6.33 16.17
CA SER A 290 -9.49 5.65 17.48
C SER A 290 -8.70 4.35 17.43
N SER A 291 -8.06 3.96 18.54
CA SER A 291 -7.21 2.78 18.61
C SER A 291 -7.48 1.95 19.85
N ASN A 292 -7.91 0.71 19.64
CA ASN A 292 -7.94 -0.33 20.67
C ASN A 292 -7.56 -1.71 20.10
N GLY A 293 -6.71 -1.76 19.07
CA GLY A 293 -6.21 -3.01 18.50
C GLY A 293 -5.93 -2.92 17.00
N SER A 294 -4.77 -3.43 16.59
CA SER A 294 -4.32 -3.62 15.20
C SER A 294 -4.80 -2.57 14.18
N THR A 295 -4.47 -1.30 14.44
CA THR A 295 -4.77 -0.18 13.55
C THR A 295 -4.07 -0.29 12.20
N SER A 296 -2.93 -0.98 12.11
CA SER A 296 -2.27 -1.26 10.83
C SER A 296 -3.14 -2.12 9.91
N GLN A 297 -3.80 -3.14 10.45
CA GLN A 297 -4.71 -3.99 9.68
C GLN A 297 -6.03 -3.27 9.35
N ALA A 298 -6.53 -2.42 10.25
CA ALA A 298 -7.65 -1.52 9.93
C ALA A 298 -7.29 -0.53 8.81
N SER A 299 -6.04 -0.04 8.75
CA SER A 299 -5.56 0.79 7.64
C SER A 299 -5.60 0.06 6.31
N VAL A 300 -5.25 -1.23 6.25
CA VAL A 300 -5.38 -2.04 5.02
C VAL A 300 -6.82 -2.04 4.53
N CYS A 301 -7.77 -2.41 5.39
CA CYS A 301 -9.20 -2.43 5.06
C CYS A 301 -9.72 -1.05 4.62
N GLY A 302 -9.41 0.01 5.38
CA GLY A 302 -9.80 1.38 5.03
C GLY A 302 -9.18 1.85 3.71
N SER A 303 -7.97 1.40 3.40
CA SER A 303 -7.27 1.73 2.16
C SER A 303 -7.86 1.00 0.95
N THR A 304 -8.26 -0.27 1.11
CA THR A 304 -9.03 -0.99 0.09
C THR A 304 -10.32 -0.25 -0.25
N LEU A 305 -11.09 0.16 0.77
CA LEU A 305 -12.30 0.97 0.59
C LEU A 305 -12.00 2.29 -0.15
N ALA A 306 -10.97 3.03 0.28
CA ALA A 306 -10.60 4.30 -0.33
C ALA A 306 -10.11 4.18 -1.79
N LEU A 307 -9.40 3.10 -2.12
CA LEU A 307 -8.98 2.80 -3.50
C LEU A 307 -10.17 2.50 -4.40
N MET A 308 -11.08 1.63 -3.93
CA MET A 308 -12.31 1.29 -4.66
C MET A 308 -13.19 2.53 -4.86
N ASP A 309 -13.34 3.35 -3.81
CA ASP A 309 -14.10 4.61 -3.86
C ASP A 309 -13.45 5.63 -4.81
N ALA A 310 -12.11 5.64 -4.91
CA ALA A 310 -11.38 6.49 -5.84
C ALA A 310 -11.44 6.04 -7.31
N GLY A 311 -12.08 4.90 -7.59
CA GLY A 311 -12.14 4.31 -8.93
C GLY A 311 -10.84 3.65 -9.37
N VAL A 312 -9.99 3.24 -8.43
CA VAL A 312 -8.78 2.46 -8.75
C VAL A 312 -9.20 1.00 -9.02
N PRO A 313 -8.92 0.45 -10.21
CA PRO A 313 -9.30 -0.92 -10.56
C PRO A 313 -8.36 -1.94 -9.90
N ILE A 314 -8.43 -2.06 -8.57
CA ILE A 314 -7.70 -3.10 -7.84
C ILE A 314 -8.19 -4.49 -8.26
N LYS A 315 -7.28 -5.45 -8.37
CA LYS A 315 -7.58 -6.82 -8.83
C LYS A 315 -8.57 -7.55 -7.93
N ALA A 316 -8.47 -7.31 -6.62
CA ALA A 316 -9.33 -7.87 -5.59
C ALA A 316 -9.26 -7.02 -4.31
N PRO A 317 -10.33 -7.00 -3.49
CA PRO A 317 -10.29 -6.39 -2.17
C PRO A 317 -9.32 -7.13 -1.24
N VAL A 318 -8.62 -6.37 -0.39
CA VAL A 318 -7.68 -6.90 0.60
C VAL A 318 -8.23 -6.60 1.99
N ALA A 319 -8.26 -7.59 2.86
CA ALA A 319 -8.55 -7.40 4.27
C ALA A 319 -7.36 -7.76 5.14
N GLY A 320 -7.25 -7.08 6.28
CA GLY A 320 -6.26 -7.33 7.30
C GLY A 320 -6.87 -7.73 8.63
N ILE A 321 -6.28 -8.72 9.30
CA ILE A 321 -6.69 -9.18 10.63
C ILE A 321 -5.46 -9.54 11.46
N SER A 322 -5.61 -9.50 12.79
CA SER A 322 -4.59 -10.00 13.72
C SER A 322 -5.09 -11.22 14.47
N CYS A 323 -4.16 -12.11 14.78
CA CYS A 323 -4.33 -13.27 15.63
C CYS A 323 -3.33 -13.17 16.79
N GLY A 324 -3.82 -13.25 18.02
CA GLY A 324 -2.99 -13.33 19.20
C GLY A 324 -2.67 -14.76 19.60
N LEU A 325 -1.71 -14.92 20.51
CA LEU A 325 -1.39 -16.17 21.19
C LEU A 325 -1.35 -15.96 22.69
N ILE A 326 -1.79 -16.96 23.45
CA ILE A 326 -1.51 -17.09 24.86
C ILE A 326 -0.97 -18.49 25.15
N THR A 327 0.10 -18.56 25.93
CA THR A 327 0.80 -19.80 26.29
C THR A 327 0.82 -19.98 27.80
N ALA A 328 0.51 -21.19 28.27
CA ALA A 328 0.62 -21.60 29.66
C ALA A 328 2.04 -22.10 29.98
N GLU A 329 2.39 -22.15 31.26
CA GLU A 329 3.72 -22.57 31.72
C GLU A 329 4.02 -24.03 31.34
N GLU A 330 3.01 -24.90 31.37
CA GLU A 330 3.13 -26.30 30.94
C GLU A 330 3.23 -26.48 29.41
N GLY A 331 3.12 -25.38 28.64
CA GLY A 331 3.28 -25.35 27.19
C GLY A 331 1.98 -25.50 26.39
N SER A 332 0.82 -25.63 27.04
CA SER A 332 -0.48 -25.52 26.38
C SER A 332 -0.69 -24.09 25.85
N TRP A 333 -1.48 -23.94 24.79
CA TRP A 333 -1.68 -22.63 24.16
C TRP A 333 -3.05 -22.50 23.51
N ASP A 334 -3.49 -21.25 23.34
CA ASP A 334 -4.67 -20.88 22.57
C ASP A 334 -4.41 -19.63 21.73
N THR A 335 -5.14 -19.51 20.62
CA THR A 335 -5.14 -18.32 19.77
C THR A 335 -6.45 -17.57 19.90
N MET A 336 -6.40 -16.26 19.66
CA MET A 336 -7.59 -15.42 19.62
C MET A 336 -7.57 -14.47 18.43
N ILE A 337 -8.69 -14.40 17.71
CA ILE A 337 -8.83 -13.51 16.56
C ILE A 337 -9.19 -12.10 17.00
N ASP A 338 -8.73 -11.12 16.22
CA ASP A 338 -9.04 -9.71 16.41
C ASP A 338 -8.73 -9.22 17.82
N ILE A 339 -7.45 -9.25 18.17
CA ILE A 339 -7.01 -8.87 19.52
C ILE A 339 -7.22 -7.39 19.81
N GLN A 340 -7.63 -7.12 21.05
CA GLN A 340 -7.64 -5.78 21.62
C GLN A 340 -6.24 -5.35 22.06
N GLY A 341 -6.06 -4.05 22.33
CA GLY A 341 -4.79 -3.53 22.83
C GLY A 341 -4.33 -4.21 24.12
N VAL A 342 -5.26 -4.56 25.02
CA VAL A 342 -4.96 -5.25 26.28
C VAL A 342 -4.55 -6.70 26.07
N GLU A 343 -5.14 -7.38 25.07
CA GLU A 343 -4.84 -8.77 24.73
C GLU A 343 -3.51 -8.89 23.99
N ASP A 344 -3.18 -7.93 23.11
CA ASP A 344 -1.81 -7.78 22.61
C ASP A 344 -0.88 -7.58 23.80
N PHE A 345 -1.13 -6.56 24.63
CA PHE A 345 -0.21 -6.14 25.69
C PHE A 345 0.16 -7.28 26.65
N TYR A 346 -0.80 -8.12 27.06
CA TYR A 346 -0.60 -9.23 28.00
C TYR A 346 -0.47 -10.63 27.36
N GLY A 347 -0.76 -10.74 26.06
CA GLY A 347 -0.56 -11.95 25.27
C GLY A 347 0.90 -12.14 24.87
N ASP A 348 1.14 -13.19 24.09
CA ASP A 348 2.48 -13.69 23.74
C ASP A 348 2.86 -13.43 22.28
N MET A 349 1.88 -13.11 21.43
CA MET A 349 2.04 -12.88 19.99
C MET A 349 1.00 -11.89 19.47
N ASP A 350 1.40 -11.10 18.47
CA ASP A 350 0.50 -10.39 17.55
C ASP A 350 0.88 -10.72 16.10
N PHE A 351 0.14 -11.66 15.51
CA PHE A 351 0.33 -12.18 14.16
C PHE A 351 -0.65 -11.52 13.21
N LYS A 352 -0.14 -10.57 12.42
CA LYS A 352 -0.91 -9.74 11.50
C LYS A 352 -0.82 -10.32 10.11
N VAL A 353 -1.95 -10.55 9.46
CA VAL A 353 -1.99 -11.07 8.10
C VAL A 353 -3.00 -10.30 7.27
N ALA A 354 -2.56 -9.86 6.09
CA ALA A 354 -3.41 -9.28 5.08
C ALA A 354 -3.41 -10.14 3.81
N GLY A 355 -4.51 -10.09 3.07
CA GLY A 355 -4.67 -10.90 1.86
C GLY A 355 -6.02 -10.71 1.19
N THR A 356 -6.15 -11.32 0.02
CA THR A 356 -7.40 -11.51 -0.72
C THR A 356 -7.94 -12.92 -0.44
N HIS A 357 -9.08 -13.28 -1.01
CA HIS A 357 -9.56 -14.67 -1.00
C HIS A 357 -8.60 -15.66 -1.68
N LYS A 358 -7.74 -15.18 -2.58
CA LYS A 358 -6.81 -16.04 -3.31
C LYS A 358 -5.56 -16.38 -2.49
N GLY A 359 -5.16 -15.49 -1.60
CA GLY A 359 -3.98 -15.71 -0.78
C GLY A 359 -3.48 -14.47 -0.05
N ILE A 360 -2.36 -14.66 0.62
CA ILE A 360 -1.70 -13.69 1.47
C ILE A 360 -0.99 -12.63 0.63
N THR A 361 -1.13 -11.37 1.04
CA THR A 361 -0.36 -10.25 0.49
C THR A 361 0.69 -9.72 1.44
N SER A 362 0.50 -9.86 2.75
CA SER A 362 1.53 -9.54 3.74
C SER A 362 1.36 -10.31 5.06
N ILE A 363 2.48 -10.49 5.77
CA ILE A 363 2.51 -10.96 7.16
C ILE A 363 3.44 -10.05 7.95
N GLN A 364 3.07 -9.76 9.18
CA GLN A 364 3.98 -9.27 10.20
C GLN A 364 3.70 -9.97 11.52
N MET A 365 4.76 -10.45 12.17
CA MET A 365 4.66 -11.13 13.44
C MET A 365 5.56 -10.47 14.48
N ASP A 366 4.94 -10.04 15.58
CA ASP A 366 5.62 -9.57 16.79
C ASP A 366 5.41 -10.58 17.93
N LEU A 367 6.46 -10.89 18.69
CA LEU A 367 6.41 -11.86 19.79
C LEU A 367 6.93 -11.29 21.11
N LYS A 368 6.41 -11.84 22.21
CA LYS A 368 6.86 -11.58 23.59
C LYS A 368 7.40 -12.83 24.28
N ILE A 369 7.37 -13.97 23.59
CA ILE A 369 7.95 -15.26 24.00
C ILE A 369 9.13 -15.63 23.11
N ASP A 370 9.87 -16.68 23.48
CA ASP A 370 11.09 -17.14 22.79
C ASP A 370 10.90 -17.52 21.30
N GLY A 371 9.66 -17.62 20.85
CA GLY A 371 9.31 -17.90 19.47
C GLY A 371 8.09 -18.81 19.33
N LEU A 372 7.69 -19.08 18.10
CA LEU A 372 6.58 -19.95 17.76
C LEU A 372 7.05 -21.34 17.30
N THR A 373 6.20 -22.32 17.54
CA THR A 373 6.31 -23.66 16.94
C THR A 373 5.58 -23.69 15.59
N PRO A 374 5.88 -24.68 14.73
CA PRO A 374 5.18 -24.86 13.45
C PRO A 374 3.65 -24.98 13.60
N GLU A 375 3.18 -25.66 14.65
CA GLU A 375 1.74 -25.86 14.89
C GLU A 375 1.02 -24.54 15.17
N ILE A 376 1.65 -23.65 15.94
CA ILE A 376 1.09 -22.32 16.24
C ILE A 376 1.03 -21.47 14.97
N ILE A 377 2.10 -21.48 14.17
CA ILE A 377 2.14 -20.72 12.90
C ILE A 377 1.03 -21.20 11.96
N LYS A 378 0.86 -22.52 11.82
CA LYS A 378 -0.19 -23.10 10.99
C LYS A 378 -1.58 -22.67 11.46
N ASN A 379 -1.85 -22.78 12.76
CA ASN A 379 -3.14 -22.37 13.33
C ASN A 379 -3.41 -20.86 13.15
N ALA A 380 -2.39 -20.01 13.29
CA ALA A 380 -2.51 -18.58 13.08
C ALA A 380 -2.85 -18.23 11.62
N LEU A 381 -2.23 -18.91 10.65
CA LEU A 381 -2.55 -18.75 9.22
C LEU A 381 -4.01 -19.14 8.94
N GLU A 382 -4.45 -20.31 9.40
CA GLU A 382 -5.83 -20.78 9.22
C GLU A 382 -6.86 -19.86 9.88
N THR A 383 -6.58 -19.37 11.08
CA THR A 383 -7.45 -18.46 11.83
C THR A 383 -7.57 -17.12 11.13
N THR A 384 -6.45 -16.56 10.70
CA THR A 384 -6.45 -15.27 10.00
C THR A 384 -7.09 -15.37 8.62
N HIS A 385 -6.97 -16.49 7.90
CA HIS A 385 -7.64 -16.69 6.62
C HIS A 385 -9.16 -16.51 6.75
N LYS A 386 -9.78 -17.25 7.66
CA LYS A 386 -11.23 -17.15 7.92
C LYS A 386 -11.65 -15.72 8.28
N GLY A 387 -10.87 -15.04 9.12
CA GLY A 387 -11.18 -13.66 9.51
C GLY A 387 -11.03 -12.65 8.37
N ARG A 388 -10.06 -12.83 7.47
CA ARG A 388 -9.92 -11.99 6.27
C ARG A 388 -11.14 -12.16 5.36
N ASP A 389 -11.52 -13.39 5.05
CA ASP A 389 -12.68 -13.67 4.20
C ASP A 389 -13.96 -13.07 4.78
N GLU A 390 -14.19 -13.24 6.08
CA GLU A 390 -15.34 -12.65 6.76
C GLU A 390 -15.39 -11.12 6.63
N ILE A 391 -14.24 -10.44 6.78
CA ILE A 391 -14.16 -8.99 6.61
C ILE A 391 -14.43 -8.59 5.15
N ILE A 392 -13.85 -9.31 4.18
CA ILE A 392 -14.05 -9.01 2.76
C ILE A 392 -15.54 -9.14 2.41
N ASP A 393 -16.12 -10.31 2.68
CA ASP A 393 -17.46 -10.68 2.23
C ASP A 393 -18.56 -9.88 2.91
N LYS A 394 -18.49 -9.78 4.25
CA LYS A 394 -19.60 -9.22 5.02
C LYS A 394 -19.52 -7.71 5.19
N ILE A 395 -18.32 -7.13 5.05
CA ILE A 395 -18.08 -5.73 5.42
C ILE A 395 -17.59 -4.91 4.24
N LEU A 396 -16.48 -5.28 3.60
CA LEU A 396 -15.90 -4.45 2.54
C LEU A 396 -16.80 -4.45 1.29
N LEU A 397 -17.17 -5.64 0.80
CA LEU A 397 -18.03 -5.78 -0.38
C LEU A 397 -19.48 -5.34 -0.11
N ALA A 398 -19.93 -5.37 1.14
CA ALA A 398 -21.23 -4.82 1.53
C ALA A 398 -21.25 -3.28 1.45
N ALA A 399 -20.14 -2.61 1.80
CA ALA A 399 -20.03 -1.15 1.72
C ALA A 399 -19.77 -0.67 0.28
N ILE A 400 -18.95 -1.39 -0.49
CA ILE A 400 -18.63 -1.07 -1.88
C ILE A 400 -18.39 -2.38 -2.68
N PRO A 401 -19.37 -2.86 -3.48
CA PRO A 401 -19.28 -4.16 -4.14
C PRO A 401 -18.16 -4.30 -5.19
N ALA A 402 -17.75 -3.18 -5.79
CA ALA A 402 -16.69 -3.12 -6.80
C ALA A 402 -16.09 -1.70 -6.84
N PRO A 403 -14.86 -1.52 -7.36
CA PRO A 403 -14.33 -0.19 -7.63
C PRO A 403 -15.31 0.65 -8.45
N ARG A 404 -15.35 1.96 -8.19
CA ARG A 404 -16.15 2.88 -9.02
C ARG A 404 -15.68 2.80 -10.47
N ALA A 405 -16.63 2.90 -11.41
CA ALA A 405 -16.34 2.80 -12.83
C ALA A 405 -15.42 3.92 -13.34
N ASP A 406 -15.51 5.10 -12.73
CA ASP A 406 -14.72 6.27 -13.06
C ASP A 406 -14.06 6.85 -11.81
N VAL A 407 -12.90 7.49 -12.00
CA VAL A 407 -12.26 8.30 -10.96
C VAL A 407 -13.13 9.54 -10.64
N SER A 408 -12.99 10.06 -9.42
CA SER A 408 -13.66 11.29 -8.95
C SER A 408 -13.61 12.43 -9.96
N GLU A 409 -14.63 13.30 -9.94
CA GLU A 409 -14.66 14.53 -10.76
C GLU A 409 -13.53 15.52 -10.37
N TYR A 410 -13.03 15.43 -9.14
CA TYR A 410 -11.92 16.26 -8.65
C TYR A 410 -10.55 15.63 -8.94
N ALA A 411 -10.52 14.34 -9.32
CA ALA A 411 -9.31 13.68 -9.74
C ALA A 411 -8.92 14.11 -11.17
N PRO A 412 -7.63 14.26 -11.47
CA PRO A 412 -7.20 14.56 -12.82
C PRO A 412 -7.65 13.44 -13.77
N LYS A 413 -8.20 13.79 -14.92
CA LYS A 413 -8.52 12.84 -15.99
C LYS A 413 -7.23 12.56 -16.76
N MET A 414 -6.87 11.28 -16.84
CA MET A 414 -5.71 10.80 -17.58
C MET A 414 -6.14 10.28 -18.95
N ILE A 415 -5.39 10.69 -19.98
CA ILE A 415 -5.44 10.12 -21.31
C ILE A 415 -4.05 9.55 -21.60
N THR A 416 -4.02 8.29 -22.01
CA THR A 416 -2.80 7.64 -22.50
C THR A 416 -2.85 7.59 -24.03
N MET A 417 -1.74 7.90 -24.68
CA MET A 417 -1.53 7.65 -26.10
C MET A 417 -0.10 7.15 -26.33
N HIS A 418 0.14 6.56 -27.49
CA HIS A 418 1.47 6.07 -27.86
C HIS A 418 1.90 6.73 -29.18
N ILE A 419 3.12 7.24 -29.23
CA ILE A 419 3.71 7.88 -30.41
C ILE A 419 4.98 7.14 -30.82
N ASN A 420 5.41 7.31 -32.06
CA ASN A 420 6.70 6.78 -32.49
C ASN A 420 7.83 7.41 -31.65
N PRO A 421 8.73 6.63 -31.00
CA PRO A 421 9.83 7.15 -30.20
C PRO A 421 10.72 8.19 -30.92
N GLU A 422 10.85 8.08 -32.24
CA GLU A 422 11.61 9.04 -33.05
C GLU A 422 10.99 10.45 -33.05
N LYS A 423 9.68 10.55 -32.78
CA LYS A 423 8.88 11.78 -32.76
C LYS A 423 8.83 12.46 -31.40
N ILE A 424 9.33 11.82 -30.34
CA ILE A 424 9.38 12.43 -29.00
C ILE A 424 10.06 13.80 -29.04
N ARG A 425 11.14 13.94 -29.83
CA ARG A 425 11.85 15.21 -29.99
C ARG A 425 11.01 16.32 -30.61
N GLU A 426 10.07 15.98 -31.50
CA GLU A 426 9.16 16.94 -32.13
C GLU A 426 8.10 17.44 -31.14
N VAL A 427 7.56 16.54 -30.31
CA VAL A 427 6.57 16.87 -29.27
C VAL A 427 7.19 17.69 -28.13
N ILE A 428 8.40 17.33 -27.68
CA ILE A 428 9.12 18.10 -26.66
C ILE A 428 9.56 19.45 -27.23
N GLY A 429 10.10 19.45 -28.46
CA GLY A 429 10.70 20.61 -29.10
C GLY A 429 12.05 20.99 -28.49
N SER A 430 12.77 21.92 -29.14
CA SER A 430 14.08 22.36 -28.67
C SER A 430 14.00 23.02 -27.29
N GLY A 431 14.66 22.41 -26.30
CA GLY A 431 14.63 22.87 -24.91
C GLY A 431 13.25 22.76 -24.24
N GLY A 432 12.35 21.91 -24.72
CA GLY A 432 11.01 21.73 -24.14
C GLY A 432 9.99 22.80 -24.57
N LYS A 433 10.31 23.66 -25.55
CA LYS A 433 9.45 24.78 -25.94
C LYS A 433 8.06 24.37 -26.43
N VAL A 434 7.96 23.26 -27.17
CA VAL A 434 6.69 22.82 -27.76
C VAL A 434 5.81 22.25 -26.66
N ILE A 435 6.34 21.32 -25.86
CA ILE A 435 5.58 20.73 -24.75
C ILE A 435 5.16 21.77 -23.71
N GLN A 436 6.02 22.73 -23.37
CA GLN A 436 5.66 23.84 -22.47
C GLN A 436 4.52 24.70 -23.03
N LYS A 437 4.48 24.91 -24.35
CA LYS A 437 3.38 25.63 -25.00
C LYS A 437 2.08 24.85 -24.92
N ILE A 438 2.10 23.53 -25.19
CA ILE A 438 0.90 22.68 -25.08
C ILE A 438 0.36 22.72 -23.64
N VAL A 439 1.24 22.58 -22.65
CA VAL A 439 0.89 22.68 -21.22
C VAL A 439 0.30 24.06 -20.89
N ALA A 440 0.89 25.15 -21.39
CA ALA A 440 0.38 26.50 -21.16
C ALA A 440 -0.99 26.77 -21.82
N ASP A 441 -1.21 26.27 -23.04
CA ASP A 441 -2.43 26.50 -23.82
C ASP A 441 -3.61 25.65 -23.30
N THR A 442 -3.32 24.45 -22.79
CA THR A 442 -4.35 23.48 -22.37
C THR A 442 -4.53 23.40 -20.87
N GLY A 443 -3.51 23.76 -20.08
CA GLY A 443 -3.47 23.53 -18.64
C GLY A 443 -3.24 22.06 -18.25
N ALA A 444 -3.02 21.16 -19.22
CA ALA A 444 -2.71 19.76 -18.97
C ALA A 444 -1.25 19.59 -18.52
N LYS A 445 -0.98 18.59 -17.68
CA LYS A 445 0.37 18.06 -17.45
C LYS A 445 0.60 16.90 -18.42
N ILE A 446 1.78 16.84 -19.01
CA ILE A 446 2.11 15.83 -20.01
C ILE A 446 3.44 15.19 -19.64
N ASP A 447 3.43 13.88 -19.44
CA ASP A 447 4.61 13.06 -19.17
C ASP A 447 4.86 12.17 -20.40
N ILE A 448 6.08 12.19 -20.95
CA ILE A 448 6.47 11.40 -22.13
C ILE A 448 7.63 10.49 -21.73
N ASN A 449 7.47 9.19 -21.96
CA ASN A 449 8.50 8.19 -21.73
C ASN A 449 9.32 7.92 -23.01
N ASP A 450 10.54 7.41 -22.83
CA ASP A 450 11.47 7.10 -23.93
C ASP A 450 10.96 6.01 -24.89
N ASP A 451 10.00 5.20 -24.45
CA ASP A 451 9.34 4.16 -25.25
C ASP A 451 8.24 4.71 -26.17
N GLY A 452 7.93 6.02 -26.11
CA GLY A 452 6.87 6.65 -26.89
C GLY A 452 5.52 6.71 -26.17
N SER A 453 5.41 6.21 -24.94
CA SER A 453 4.20 6.35 -24.13
C SER A 453 4.02 7.78 -23.64
N VAL A 454 2.84 8.37 -23.88
CA VAL A 454 2.49 9.74 -23.50
C VAL A 454 1.28 9.72 -22.57
N PHE A 455 1.42 10.32 -21.39
CA PHE A 455 0.37 10.45 -20.39
C PHE A 455 -0.03 11.92 -20.23
N ILE A 456 -1.30 12.22 -20.46
CA ILE A 456 -1.86 13.57 -20.43
C ILE A 456 -2.84 13.65 -19.27
N ALA A 457 -2.53 14.48 -18.27
CA ALA A 457 -3.35 14.73 -17.09
C ALA A 457 -3.98 16.13 -17.15
N ALA A 458 -5.30 16.25 -17.02
CA ALA A 458 -5.93 17.55 -16.84
C ALA A 458 -7.08 17.49 -15.81
N VAL A 459 -7.45 18.64 -15.26
CA VAL A 459 -8.57 18.72 -14.29
C VAL A 459 -9.89 18.34 -14.96
N ASP A 460 -10.07 18.72 -16.23
CA ASP A 460 -11.25 18.39 -17.03
C ASP A 460 -10.86 17.61 -18.30
N ARG A 461 -11.80 16.79 -18.77
CA ARG A 461 -11.58 15.92 -19.93
C ARG A 461 -11.33 16.71 -21.22
N ALA A 462 -11.98 17.85 -21.42
CA ALA A 462 -11.83 18.65 -22.63
C ALA A 462 -10.42 19.24 -22.75
N SER A 463 -9.80 19.65 -21.64
CA SER A 463 -8.41 20.11 -21.62
C SER A 463 -7.42 18.99 -21.94
N ALA A 464 -7.65 17.77 -21.43
CA ALA A 464 -6.83 16.61 -21.80
C ALA A 464 -7.01 16.24 -23.28
N ASP A 465 -8.24 16.22 -23.80
CA ASP A 465 -8.52 15.90 -25.21
C ASP A 465 -7.87 16.94 -26.14
N ARG A 466 -7.93 18.24 -25.82
CA ARG A 466 -7.22 19.29 -26.58
C ARG A 466 -5.71 19.07 -26.62
N ALA A 467 -5.09 18.70 -25.49
CA ALA A 467 -3.66 18.40 -25.46
C ALA A 467 -3.33 17.17 -26.33
N LYS A 468 -4.18 16.15 -26.29
CA LYS A 468 -4.07 14.95 -27.14
C LYS A 468 -4.14 15.33 -28.63
N GLU A 469 -5.11 16.13 -29.03
CA GLU A 469 -5.29 16.59 -30.42
C GLU A 469 -4.05 17.36 -30.93
N ILE A 470 -3.46 18.21 -30.10
CA ILE A 470 -2.24 18.94 -30.47
C ILE A 470 -1.06 17.97 -30.65
N ILE A 471 -0.91 16.99 -29.76
CA ILE A 471 0.15 15.98 -29.87
C ILE A 471 -0.06 15.12 -31.12
N ASP A 472 -1.27 14.63 -31.35
CA ASP A 472 -1.64 13.86 -32.55
C ASP A 472 -1.29 14.63 -33.82
N ALA A 473 -1.60 15.93 -33.88
CA ALA A 473 -1.26 16.77 -35.03
C ALA A 473 0.26 16.94 -35.25
N ILE A 474 1.05 17.01 -34.18
CA ILE A 474 2.52 17.11 -34.27
C ILE A 474 3.09 15.82 -34.86
N VAL A 475 2.68 14.67 -34.31
CA VAL A 475 3.21 13.36 -34.67
C VAL A 475 2.55 12.76 -35.91
N PHE A 476 1.53 13.43 -36.45
CA PHE A 476 0.82 12.99 -37.65
C PHE A 476 1.80 12.89 -38.83
N GLU A 477 1.91 11.68 -39.38
CA GLU A 477 2.65 11.39 -40.60
C GLU A 477 1.68 10.92 -41.69
N PRO A 478 1.64 11.60 -42.84
CA PRO A 478 0.81 11.14 -43.95
C PRO A 478 1.42 9.90 -44.61
N VAL A 479 0.55 8.95 -44.92
CA VAL A 479 0.91 7.70 -45.61
C VAL A 479 0.84 7.92 -47.11
N VAL A 480 1.92 7.55 -47.81
CA VAL A 480 1.98 7.68 -49.27
C VAL A 480 0.88 6.83 -49.91
N GLY A 481 0.04 7.48 -50.70
CA GLY A 481 -1.09 6.86 -51.39
C GLY A 481 -2.42 6.96 -50.66
N GLU A 482 -2.45 7.44 -49.42
CA GLU A 482 -3.69 7.68 -48.68
C GLU A 482 -4.31 9.03 -49.06
N THR A 483 -5.63 9.13 -48.91
CA THR A 483 -6.42 10.33 -49.27
C THR A 483 -6.91 11.03 -48.02
N TYR A 484 -6.69 12.34 -47.94
CA TYR A 484 -7.06 13.20 -46.83
C TYR A 484 -8.04 14.27 -47.29
N GLU A 485 -8.93 14.71 -46.41
CA GLU A 485 -9.70 15.93 -46.62
C GLU A 485 -8.92 17.13 -46.09
N GLY A 486 -8.76 18.15 -46.92
CA GLY A 486 -8.02 19.35 -46.55
C GLY A 486 -8.67 20.62 -47.05
N THR A 487 -8.21 21.75 -46.51
CA THR A 487 -8.69 23.08 -46.89
C THR A 487 -7.60 23.84 -47.62
N VAL A 488 -7.95 24.50 -48.74
CA VAL A 488 -6.99 25.31 -49.50
C VAL A 488 -6.64 26.56 -48.70
N THR A 489 -5.38 26.68 -48.26
CA THR A 489 -4.91 27.81 -47.45
C THR A 489 -4.31 28.94 -48.29
N ARG A 490 -3.64 28.59 -49.39
CA ARG A 490 -2.96 29.55 -50.26
C ARG A 490 -2.85 29.04 -51.69
N ILE A 491 -2.99 29.95 -52.66
CA ILE A 491 -2.79 29.67 -54.08
C ILE A 491 -1.54 30.40 -54.57
N ILE A 492 -0.75 29.72 -55.40
CA ILE A 492 0.38 30.29 -56.14
C ILE A 492 0.27 29.91 -57.62
N PRO A 493 0.93 30.60 -58.56
CA PRO A 493 0.75 30.32 -60.00
C PRO A 493 1.03 28.87 -60.43
N ILE A 494 1.83 28.14 -59.66
CA ILE A 494 2.24 26.76 -59.96
C ILE A 494 1.45 25.67 -59.19
N GLY A 495 0.53 26.06 -58.30
CA GLY A 495 -0.25 25.10 -57.50
C GLY A 495 -1.00 25.71 -56.32
N ALA A 496 -1.73 24.88 -55.59
CA ALA A 496 -2.44 25.26 -54.37
C ALA A 496 -1.86 24.53 -53.15
N PHE A 497 -1.70 25.26 -52.04
CA PHE A 497 -1.40 24.66 -50.74
C PHE A 497 -2.70 24.25 -50.06
N VAL A 498 -2.73 23.00 -49.63
CA VAL A 498 -3.86 22.41 -48.92
C VAL A 498 -3.36 21.96 -47.56
N GLU A 499 -4.00 22.46 -46.51
CA GLU A 499 -3.82 21.96 -45.15
C GLU A 499 -4.68 20.70 -45.00
N TYR A 500 -4.02 19.54 -44.92
CA TYR A 500 -4.67 18.22 -44.88
C TYR A 500 -4.62 17.58 -43.49
N ALA A 501 -3.86 18.16 -42.57
CA ALA A 501 -3.87 17.89 -41.13
C ALA A 501 -3.47 19.17 -40.39
N PRO A 502 -3.84 19.34 -39.10
CA PRO A 502 -3.61 20.59 -38.39
C PRO A 502 -2.12 21.00 -38.39
N GLY A 503 -1.80 22.15 -39.00
CA GLY A 503 -0.44 22.66 -39.13
C GLY A 503 0.43 21.97 -40.19
N LYS A 504 -0.11 21.04 -40.99
CA LYS A 504 0.60 20.34 -42.07
C LYS A 504 -0.01 20.73 -43.43
N GLU A 505 0.78 21.46 -44.22
CA GLU A 505 0.42 21.87 -45.57
C GLU A 505 1.20 21.07 -46.62
N GLY A 506 0.51 20.68 -47.68
CA GLY A 506 1.12 20.12 -48.88
C GLY A 506 0.71 20.88 -50.13
N MET A 507 1.54 20.80 -51.17
CA MET A 507 1.31 21.50 -52.43
C MET A 507 0.70 20.55 -53.45
N VAL A 508 -0.46 20.91 -53.97
CA VAL A 508 -1.04 20.31 -55.18
C VAL A 508 -0.53 21.10 -56.38
N HIS A 509 0.33 20.49 -57.18
CA HIS A 509 0.83 21.11 -58.41
C HIS A 509 -0.31 21.30 -59.43
N ILE A 510 -0.25 22.34 -60.27
CA ILE A 510 -1.32 22.68 -61.23
C ILE A 510 -1.73 21.50 -62.13
N SER A 511 -0.77 20.63 -62.49
CA SER A 511 -1.02 19.43 -63.31
C SER A 511 -1.72 18.28 -62.57
N LYS A 512 -1.90 18.39 -61.26
CA LYS A 512 -2.48 17.39 -60.35
C LYS A 512 -3.78 17.88 -59.69
N LEU A 513 -4.29 19.04 -60.08
CA LEU A 513 -5.57 19.58 -59.61
C LEU A 513 -6.77 18.83 -60.21
N GLN A 514 -6.78 18.62 -61.53
CA GLN A 514 -7.92 18.04 -62.24
C GLN A 514 -7.48 17.12 -63.39
N LYS A 515 -8.40 16.28 -63.90
CA LYS A 515 -8.15 15.41 -65.07
C LYS A 515 -8.10 16.20 -66.39
N VAL A 516 -8.68 17.40 -66.41
CA VAL A 516 -8.73 18.32 -67.57
C VAL A 516 -7.57 19.32 -67.50
N ARG A 517 -7.14 19.88 -68.63
CA ARG A 517 -6.03 20.85 -68.66
C ARG A 517 -6.47 22.17 -68.02
N THR A 518 -5.92 22.46 -66.84
CA THR A 518 -6.15 23.70 -66.09
C THR A 518 -5.09 24.74 -66.49
N GLU A 519 -5.51 25.93 -66.97
CA GLU A 519 -4.58 27.02 -67.32
C GLU A 519 -4.22 27.90 -66.11
N LYS A 520 -5.17 28.13 -65.19
CA LYS A 520 -4.94 28.86 -63.94
C LYS A 520 -5.45 28.06 -62.74
N VAL A 521 -4.70 28.08 -61.65
CA VAL A 521 -5.05 27.33 -60.42
C VAL A 521 -6.40 27.78 -59.87
N GLU A 522 -6.69 29.07 -60.01
CA GLU A 522 -7.93 29.72 -59.60
C GLU A 522 -9.17 29.23 -60.37
N ASP A 523 -8.99 28.59 -61.53
CA ASP A 523 -10.08 27.98 -62.29
C ASP A 523 -10.52 26.63 -61.67
N ALA A 524 -9.67 26.03 -60.83
CA ALA A 524 -9.89 24.70 -60.24
C ALA A 524 -10.23 24.74 -58.75
N VAL A 525 -9.67 25.67 -57.98
CA VAL A 525 -9.86 25.80 -56.53
C VAL A 525 -9.77 27.26 -56.08
N GLN A 526 -10.49 27.60 -55.01
CA GLN A 526 -10.39 28.88 -54.30
C GLN A 526 -9.84 28.70 -52.88
N ILE A 527 -9.29 29.79 -52.31
CA ILE A 527 -8.86 29.79 -50.91
C ILE A 527 -10.09 29.55 -50.02
N GLY A 528 -10.00 28.58 -49.13
CA GLY A 528 -11.09 28.13 -48.26
C GLY A 528 -11.86 26.92 -48.77
N ASP A 529 -11.61 26.43 -50.00
CA ASP A 529 -12.29 25.25 -50.52
C ASP A 529 -11.86 23.98 -49.77
N ARG A 530 -12.83 23.13 -49.43
CA ARG A 530 -12.60 21.77 -48.92
C ARG A 530 -12.43 20.80 -50.08
N VAL A 531 -11.26 20.16 -50.15
CA VAL A 531 -10.86 19.27 -51.24
C VAL A 531 -10.31 17.95 -50.72
N ARG A 532 -10.54 16.86 -51.46
CA ARG A 532 -9.89 15.56 -51.21
C ARG A 532 -8.55 15.51 -51.95
N VAL A 533 -7.50 15.13 -51.23
CA VAL A 533 -6.12 15.13 -51.72
C VAL A 533 -5.41 13.84 -51.35
N LYS A 534 -4.76 13.20 -52.32
CA LYS A 534 -3.92 12.02 -52.11
C LYS A 534 -2.48 12.42 -51.86
N PHE A 535 -1.87 11.87 -50.81
CA PHE A 535 -0.47 12.13 -50.50
C PHE A 535 0.44 11.33 -51.43
N LEU A 536 1.31 12.03 -52.17
CA LEU A 536 2.23 11.43 -53.14
C LEU A 536 3.64 11.23 -52.57
N GLY A 537 3.90 11.68 -51.35
CA GLY A 537 5.21 11.63 -50.71
C GLY A 537 5.88 13.00 -50.61
N THR A 538 7.07 12.99 -50.04
CA THR A 538 7.88 14.18 -49.76
C THR A 538 9.01 14.31 -50.78
N ASP A 539 9.27 15.51 -51.30
CA ASP A 539 10.39 15.76 -52.22
C ASP A 539 11.76 15.84 -51.50
N GLU A 540 12.85 15.89 -52.27
CA GLU A 540 14.22 16.00 -51.75
C GLU A 540 14.48 17.25 -50.88
N LYS A 541 13.58 18.24 -50.91
CA LYS A 541 13.65 19.48 -50.11
C LYS A 541 12.68 19.45 -48.92
N GLY A 542 12.05 18.31 -48.62
CA GLY A 542 11.12 18.17 -47.50
C GLY A 542 9.71 18.69 -47.77
N ARG A 543 9.36 19.01 -49.02
CA ARG A 543 8.02 19.53 -49.38
C ARG A 543 7.05 18.39 -49.65
N GLN A 544 5.88 18.49 -49.03
CA GLN A 544 4.80 17.50 -49.10
C GLN A 544 4.05 17.66 -50.44
N ASN A 545 4.03 16.61 -51.28
CA ASN A 545 3.34 16.64 -52.56
C ASN A 545 1.96 15.98 -52.46
N LEU A 546 0.94 16.69 -52.94
CA LEU A 546 -0.46 16.26 -52.92
C LEU A 546 -1.03 16.18 -54.34
N SER A 547 -2.09 15.38 -54.52
CA SER A 547 -2.82 15.28 -55.78
C SER A 547 -4.31 15.19 -55.56
N MET A 548 -5.07 16.13 -56.12
CA MET A 548 -6.54 16.06 -56.15
C MET A 548 -7.01 15.09 -57.23
N LYS A 549 -6.30 15.05 -58.36
CA LYS A 549 -6.62 14.16 -59.49
C LYS A 549 -6.58 12.66 -59.12
N ASP A 550 -5.64 12.29 -58.26
CA ASP A 550 -5.39 10.90 -57.88
C ASP A 550 -6.15 10.48 -56.60
N ALA A 551 -6.91 11.41 -55.99
CA ALA A 551 -7.77 11.20 -54.82
C ALA A 551 -9.17 10.67 -55.15
N ASP A 552 -9.55 10.71 -56.44
CA ASP A 552 -10.84 10.26 -57.00
C ASP A 552 -10.78 8.88 -57.64
#